data_AF-A0A816HY99-F1
#
_entry.id   AF-A0A816HY99-F1
#
_cell.length_a   1.000
_cell.length_b   1.000
_cell.length_c   1.000
_cell.angle_alpha   90.00
_cell.angle_beta   90.00
_cell.angle_gamma   90.00
#
_symmetry.space_group_name_H-M   'P 1'
#
loop_
_entity.id
_entity.type
_entity.pdbx_description
1 polymer ?
#
loop_
_entity_poly.entity_id
_entity_poly.type
_entity_poly.pdbx_seq_one_letter_code
_entity_poly.pdbx_strand_id
1 'polypeptide(L)'
;GLTDQNQSKAQLGLGHAYSRAKVKFNVNRVDNMIIQSITLLDQLDKDINTFSMRIREWYGYHFPELIKIITDNYTYACAVHLIKNRKDFSIDRQEELEAITMDSGKTAAVFEAMKTTI
;
A
#
# COMPACT_ATOMS: atom_id res chain seq x y z
N GLY A 1 -12.86 43.73 -13.69
CA GLY A 1 -13.62 43.75 -14.96
C GLY A 1 -13.69 42.34 -15.50
N LEU A 2 -14.83 41.96 -16.07
CA LEU A 2 -15.00 40.65 -16.70
C LEU A 2 -14.07 40.58 -17.92
N THR A 3 -12.99 39.84 -17.84
CA THR A 3 -12.10 39.56 -18.99
C THR A 3 -12.77 38.56 -19.92
N ASP A 4 -12.49 38.61 -21.22
CA ASP A 4 -13.08 37.70 -22.22
C ASP A 4 -12.90 36.21 -21.87
N GLN A 5 -11.77 35.86 -21.24
CA GLN A 5 -11.52 34.51 -20.72
C GLN A 5 -12.49 34.10 -19.61
N ASN A 6 -12.85 35.02 -18.72
CA ASN A 6 -13.81 34.75 -17.64
C ASN A 6 -15.24 34.66 -18.18
N GLN A 7 -15.57 35.45 -19.22
CA GLN A 7 -16.85 35.37 -19.90
C GLN A 7 -17.03 34.05 -20.65
N SER A 8 -15.99 33.57 -21.34
CA SER A 8 -16.00 32.26 -22.00
C SER A 8 -16.16 31.09 -20.99
N LYS A 9 -15.42 31.11 -19.87
CA LYS A 9 -15.58 30.12 -18.80
C LYS A 9 -16.98 30.14 -18.17
N ALA A 10 -17.55 31.33 -17.97
CA ALA A 10 -18.91 31.48 -17.45
C ALA A 10 -19.96 30.93 -18.43
N GLN A 11 -19.83 31.21 -19.74
CA GLN A 11 -20.73 30.67 -20.76
C GLN A 11 -20.65 29.15 -20.86
N LEU A 12 -19.44 28.56 -20.78
CA LEU A 12 -19.26 27.11 -20.78
C LEU A 12 -19.89 26.46 -19.54
N GLY A 13 -19.67 27.05 -18.36
CA GLY A 13 -20.27 26.58 -17.11
C GLY A 13 -21.79 26.62 -17.12
N LEU A 14 -22.38 27.71 -17.65
CA LEU A 14 -23.82 27.88 -17.81
C LEU A 14 -24.40 26.92 -18.86
N GLY A 15 -23.74 26.74 -20.00
CA GLY A 15 -24.15 25.79 -21.04
C GLY A 15 -24.15 24.35 -20.52
N HIS A 16 -23.12 23.96 -19.77
CA HIS A 16 -23.09 22.65 -19.10
C HIS A 16 -24.16 22.54 -18.02
N ALA A 17 -24.40 23.57 -17.20
CA ALA A 17 -25.41 23.53 -16.15
C ALA A 17 -26.83 23.41 -16.72
N TYR A 18 -27.16 24.19 -17.76
CA TYR A 18 -28.44 24.14 -18.45
C TYR A 18 -28.66 22.79 -19.14
N SER A 19 -27.64 22.27 -19.83
CA SER A 19 -27.69 20.95 -20.48
C SER A 19 -27.88 19.81 -19.46
N ARG A 20 -27.12 19.84 -18.34
CA ARG A 20 -27.25 18.87 -17.23
C ARG A 20 -28.59 18.92 -16.51
N ALA A 21 -29.21 20.09 -16.40
CA ALA A 21 -30.52 20.24 -15.76
C ALA A 21 -31.67 19.77 -16.67
N LYS A 22 -31.54 19.98 -17.98
CA LYS A 22 -32.60 19.71 -18.96
C LYS A 22 -32.62 18.26 -19.43
N VAL A 23 -31.46 17.66 -19.59
CA VAL A 23 -31.33 16.24 -19.94
C VAL A 23 -30.95 15.52 -18.66
N LYS A 24 -31.60 14.41 -18.30
CA LYS A 24 -31.26 13.53 -17.16
C LYS A 24 -29.87 12.88 -17.34
N PHE A 25 -28.85 13.67 -17.59
CA PHE A 25 -27.47 13.23 -17.75
C PHE A 25 -26.94 12.95 -16.36
N ASN A 26 -26.94 11.67 -16.00
CA ASN A 26 -25.71 10.89 -15.99
C ASN A 26 -25.95 9.61 -15.17
N VAL A 27 -26.71 8.66 -15.74
CA VAL A 27 -26.89 7.33 -15.13
C VAL A 27 -25.54 6.61 -15.01
N ASN A 28 -24.63 6.85 -15.97
CA ASN A 28 -23.31 6.22 -16.05
C ASN A 28 -22.21 6.96 -15.24
N ARG A 29 -22.54 8.02 -14.48
CA ARG A 29 -21.54 8.73 -13.65
C ARG A 29 -21.00 7.82 -12.56
N VAL A 30 -21.91 7.03 -11.99
CA VAL A 30 -21.59 6.05 -10.96
C VAL A 30 -20.74 4.95 -11.58
N ASP A 31 -21.06 4.49 -12.79
CA ASP A 31 -20.28 3.47 -13.50
C ASP A 31 -18.84 3.92 -13.76
N ASN A 32 -18.62 5.19 -14.09
CA ASN A 32 -17.26 5.73 -14.22
C ASN A 32 -16.47 5.65 -12.90
N MET A 33 -17.12 5.92 -11.76
CA MET A 33 -16.46 5.78 -10.45
C MET A 33 -16.17 4.32 -10.12
N ILE A 34 -17.06 3.40 -10.50
CA ILE A 34 -16.86 1.95 -10.31
C ILE A 34 -15.69 1.47 -11.18
N ILE A 35 -15.66 1.82 -12.47
CA ILE A 35 -14.57 1.46 -13.39
C ILE A 35 -13.23 2.01 -12.89
N GLN A 36 -13.20 3.27 -12.43
CA GLN A 36 -11.99 3.87 -11.87
C GLN A 36 -11.55 3.17 -10.57
N SER A 37 -12.50 2.81 -9.70
CA SER A 37 -12.20 2.13 -8.44
C SER A 37 -11.64 0.73 -8.66
N ILE A 38 -12.19 -0.03 -9.62
CA ILE A 38 -11.67 -1.36 -10.00
C ILE A 38 -10.25 -1.22 -10.59
N THR A 39 -10.07 -0.29 -11.52
CA THR A 39 -8.74 -0.03 -12.12
C THR A 39 -7.71 0.36 -11.06
N LEU A 40 -8.12 1.16 -10.08
CA LEU A 40 -7.27 1.56 -8.97
C LEU A 40 -6.91 0.38 -8.08
N LEU A 41 -7.87 -0.52 -7.81
CA LEU A 41 -7.63 -1.73 -7.02
C LEU A 41 -6.61 -2.64 -7.71
N ASP A 42 -6.78 -2.89 -9.01
CA ASP A 42 -5.82 -3.69 -9.81
C ASP A 42 -4.41 -3.06 -9.83
N GLN A 43 -4.33 -1.72 -9.85
CA GLN A 43 -3.05 -1.02 -9.81
C GLN A 43 -2.40 -1.14 -8.42
N LEU A 44 -3.19 -1.00 -7.35
CA LEU A 44 -2.70 -1.16 -5.98
C LEU A 44 -2.15 -2.57 -5.73
N ASP A 45 -2.79 -3.61 -6.25
CA ASP A 45 -2.30 -4.98 -6.11
C ASP A 45 -0.93 -5.18 -6.78
N LYS A 46 -0.71 -4.58 -7.95
CA LYS A 46 0.60 -4.60 -8.62
C LYS A 46 1.63 -3.81 -7.81
N ASP A 47 1.28 -2.62 -7.37
CA ASP A 47 2.17 -1.74 -6.63
C ASP A 47 2.58 -2.37 -5.29
N ILE A 48 1.65 -2.99 -4.56
CA ILE A 48 1.93 -3.73 -3.31
C ILE A 48 2.97 -4.82 -3.56
N ASN A 49 2.84 -5.58 -4.64
CA ASN A 49 3.79 -6.63 -4.97
C ASN A 49 5.16 -6.06 -5.33
N THR A 50 5.22 -5.01 -6.15
CA THR A 50 6.48 -4.34 -6.51
C THR A 50 7.18 -3.75 -5.28
N PHE A 51 6.44 -3.08 -4.40
CA PHE A 51 7.00 -2.55 -3.15
C PHE A 51 7.46 -3.66 -2.21
N SER A 52 6.70 -4.75 -2.10
CA SER A 52 7.09 -5.89 -1.27
C SER A 52 8.40 -6.52 -1.74
N MET A 53 8.56 -6.70 -3.05
CA MET A 53 9.82 -7.17 -3.64
C MET A 53 10.96 -6.19 -3.39
N ARG A 54 10.71 -4.89 -3.49
CA ARG A 54 11.72 -3.85 -3.23
C ARG A 54 12.18 -3.83 -1.78
N ILE A 55 11.25 -3.96 -0.82
CA ILE A 55 11.57 -4.02 0.61
C ILE A 55 12.38 -5.29 0.91
N ARG A 56 12.03 -6.42 0.28
CA ARG A 56 12.81 -7.66 0.39
C ARG A 56 14.23 -7.49 -0.14
N GLU A 57 14.44 -6.86 -1.30
CA GLU A 57 15.80 -6.61 -1.80
C GLU A 57 16.61 -5.74 -0.81
N TRP A 58 16.05 -4.61 -0.39
CA TRP A 58 16.74 -3.66 0.51
C TRP A 58 17.09 -4.30 1.85
N TYR A 59 16.13 -5.01 2.45
CA TYR A 59 16.34 -5.62 3.74
C TYR A 59 17.13 -6.93 3.65
N GLY A 60 17.11 -7.61 2.49
CA GLY A 60 17.95 -8.76 2.20
C GLY A 60 19.45 -8.46 2.22
N TYR A 61 19.86 -7.24 1.90
CA TYR A 61 21.26 -6.81 2.07
C TYR A 61 21.68 -6.79 3.55
N HIS A 62 20.76 -6.50 4.46
CA HIS A 62 21.06 -6.47 5.88
C HIS A 62 20.82 -7.85 6.52
N PHE A 63 19.73 -8.52 6.16
CA PHE A 63 19.24 -9.73 6.81
C PHE A 63 18.59 -10.69 5.81
N PRO A 64 19.40 -11.46 5.06
CA PRO A 64 18.92 -12.33 3.98
C PRO A 64 18.10 -13.53 4.48
N GLU A 65 18.31 -13.98 5.70
CA GLU A 65 17.62 -15.14 6.27
C GLU A 65 16.12 -14.88 6.50
N LEU A 66 15.73 -13.62 6.78
CA LEU A 66 14.32 -13.26 6.98
C LEU A 66 13.47 -13.47 5.74
N ILE A 67 14.04 -13.28 4.54
CA ILE A 67 13.33 -13.48 3.27
C ILE A 67 12.99 -14.96 3.08
N LYS A 68 13.86 -15.85 3.56
CA LYS A 68 13.67 -17.29 3.44
C LYS A 68 12.67 -17.84 4.47
N ILE A 69 12.61 -17.21 5.65
CA ILE A 69 11.72 -17.63 6.74
C ILE A 69 10.28 -17.11 6.52
N ILE A 70 10.12 -15.87 6.05
CA ILE A 70 8.81 -15.24 5.86
C ILE A 70 8.48 -15.14 4.37
N THR A 71 7.64 -16.06 3.90
CA THR A 71 7.16 -16.13 2.51
C THR A 71 6.04 -15.13 2.20
N ASP A 72 5.24 -14.73 3.18
CA ASP A 72 4.16 -13.76 2.97
C ASP A 72 4.68 -12.31 2.96
N ASN A 73 4.22 -11.52 2.00
CA ASN A 73 4.67 -10.15 1.77
C ASN A 73 4.22 -9.21 2.90
N TYR A 74 2.98 -9.40 3.36
CA TYR A 74 2.37 -8.56 4.38
C TYR A 74 3.01 -8.83 5.74
N THR A 75 3.12 -10.11 6.13
CA THR A 75 3.85 -10.51 7.34
C THR A 75 5.30 -10.04 7.31
N TYR A 76 5.97 -10.06 6.14
CA TYR A 76 7.34 -9.58 6.00
C TYR A 76 7.45 -8.07 6.27
N ALA A 77 6.56 -7.26 5.70
CA ALA A 77 6.55 -5.82 5.91
C ALA A 77 6.28 -5.47 7.39
N CYS A 78 5.34 -6.15 8.03
CA CYS A 78 5.04 -5.99 9.45
C CYS A 78 6.23 -6.40 10.34
N ALA A 79 6.88 -7.53 10.03
CA ALA A 79 8.08 -7.97 10.73
C ALA A 79 9.22 -6.96 10.59
N VAL A 80 9.54 -6.51 9.37
CA VAL A 80 10.56 -5.49 9.13
C VAL A 80 10.28 -4.19 9.89
N HIS A 81 9.01 -3.78 9.97
CA HIS A 81 8.60 -2.60 10.73
C HIS A 81 8.85 -2.72 12.23
N LEU A 82 8.62 -3.90 12.83
CA LEU A 82 8.92 -4.14 14.24
C LEU A 82 10.41 -4.26 14.52
N ILE A 83 11.12 -4.93 13.61
CA ILE A 83 12.53 -5.25 13.79
C ILE A 83 13.36 -3.97 13.81
N LYS A 84 13.07 -2.97 12.93
CA LYS A 84 13.69 -1.62 12.81
C LYS A 84 15.20 -1.55 13.07
N ASN A 85 15.66 -1.75 14.31
CA ASN A 85 17.05 -1.90 14.72
C ASN A 85 17.30 -3.22 15.46
N ARG A 86 18.27 -4.03 15.00
CA ARG A 86 18.71 -5.30 15.60
C ARG A 86 19.05 -5.22 17.10
N LYS A 87 19.45 -4.04 17.59
CA LYS A 87 19.93 -3.84 18.97
C LYS A 87 18.81 -3.65 20.00
N ASP A 88 17.58 -3.47 19.55
CA ASP A 88 16.42 -3.13 20.40
C ASP A 88 15.40 -4.27 20.46
N PHE A 89 15.83 -5.50 20.14
CA PHE A 89 14.96 -6.66 20.16
C PHE A 89 14.85 -7.20 21.59
N SER A 90 13.92 -6.62 22.34
CA SER A 90 13.53 -7.09 23.69
C SER A 90 12.51 -8.24 23.60
N ILE A 91 12.35 -8.98 24.69
CA ILE A 91 11.40 -10.10 24.84
C ILE A 91 9.96 -9.67 24.48
N ASP A 92 9.58 -8.42 24.76
CA ASP A 92 8.26 -7.87 24.39
C ASP A 92 8.01 -7.88 22.87
N ARG A 93 9.05 -7.64 22.05
CA ARG A 93 8.92 -7.67 20.59
C ARG A 93 8.83 -9.09 20.03
N GLN A 94 9.18 -10.10 20.83
CA GLN A 94 9.05 -11.51 20.46
C GLN A 94 7.59 -11.95 20.52
N GLU A 95 6.83 -11.51 21.53
CA GLU A 95 5.37 -11.74 21.59
C GLU A 95 4.64 -11.03 20.44
N GLU A 96 5.03 -9.79 20.11
CA GLU A 96 4.46 -9.06 18.96
C GLU A 96 4.79 -9.73 17.62
N LEU A 97 6.00 -10.27 17.48
CA LEU A 97 6.41 -11.01 16.29
C LEU A 97 5.66 -12.35 16.17
N GLU A 98 5.41 -13.03 17.28
CA GLU A 98 4.62 -14.27 17.32
C GLU A 98 3.15 -14.00 16.99
N ALA A 99 2.59 -12.87 17.44
CA ALA A 99 1.25 -12.43 17.06
C ALA A 99 1.13 -12.13 15.55
N ILE A 100 2.19 -11.59 14.93
CA ILE A 100 2.20 -11.25 13.49
C ILE A 100 2.46 -12.47 12.61
N THR A 101 3.41 -13.32 12.99
CA THR A 101 3.77 -14.51 12.21
C THR A 101 2.79 -15.66 12.44
N MET A 102 2.01 -15.62 13.53
CA MET A 102 1.07 -16.65 13.99
C MET A 102 1.69 -18.06 14.06
N ASP A 103 3.02 -18.13 14.04
CA ASP A 103 3.81 -19.34 13.90
C ASP A 103 5.05 -19.19 14.79
N SER A 104 4.99 -19.89 15.93
CA SER A 104 6.05 -19.93 16.92
C SER A 104 7.37 -20.45 16.31
N GLY A 105 7.28 -21.34 15.32
CA GLY A 105 8.45 -21.91 14.62
C GLY A 105 9.16 -20.87 13.75
N LYS A 106 8.40 -20.04 13.02
CA LYS A 106 8.97 -18.93 12.24
C LYS A 106 9.55 -17.85 13.14
N THR A 107 8.88 -17.54 14.25
CA THR A 107 9.38 -16.57 15.24
C THR A 107 10.73 -17.01 15.82
N ALA A 108 10.84 -18.27 16.24
CA ALA A 108 12.09 -18.82 16.75
C ALA A 108 13.20 -18.82 15.69
N ALA A 109 12.88 -19.18 14.44
CA ALA A 109 13.84 -19.14 13.34
C ALA A 109 14.34 -17.72 13.04
N VAL A 110 13.47 -16.71 13.11
CA VAL A 110 13.87 -15.29 12.95
C VAL A 110 14.79 -14.85 14.09
N PHE A 111 14.52 -15.27 15.32
CA PHE A 111 15.33 -14.92 16.49
C PHE A 111 16.72 -15.58 16.46
N GLU A 112 16.81 -16.85 16.06
CA GLU A 112 18.09 -17.52 15.83
C GLU A 112 18.88 -16.88 14.68
N ALA A 113 18.21 -16.58 13.57
CA ALA A 113 18.82 -15.89 12.43
C ALA A 113 19.42 -14.53 12.84
N MET A 114 18.73 -13.77 13.69
CA MET A 114 19.23 -12.49 14.21
C MET A 114 20.49 -12.62 15.06
N LYS A 115 20.61 -13.69 15.87
CA LYS A 115 21.78 -13.96 16.70
C LYS A 115 22.98 -14.45 15.88
N THR A 116 22.71 -15.15 14.78
CA THR A 116 23.74 -15.84 13.99
C THR A 116 24.38 -14.94 12.93
N THR A 117 23.65 -13.94 12.44
CA THR A 117 24.15 -13.01 11.42
C THR A 117 25.03 -11.92 12.05
N ILE A 118 26.35 -12.15 12.10
CA ILE A 118 27.39 -11.17 12.47
C ILE A 118 27.43 -10.00 11.49
#